data_AF-A0A0C9U777-F1
#
_entry.id   AF-A0A0C9U777-F1
#
_cell.length_a   1.000
_cell.length_b   1.000
_cell.length_c   1.000
_cell.angle_alpha   90.00
_cell.angle_beta   90.00
_cell.angle_gamma   90.00
#
_symmetry.space_group_name_H-M   'P 1'
#
loop_
_entity.id
_entity.type
_entity.pdbx_description
1 polymer ?
#
loop_
_entity_poly.entity_id
_entity_poly.type
_entity_poly.pdbx_seq_one_letter_code
_entity_poly.pdbx_strand_id
1 'polypeptide(L)'
;LVFPMSDAEIITNVMANAPPYWATIIDPHRCQNLVEFITAIKYHERSLSAPPFATENSTSKLERRMKYLEELVKASTRGKSPCTPNAQAQLIGSNPSLPPPQYPQDDSNISKGKTPEDKGARPCRHCGSSKHWDNDCRHARSGARNARAFLASASEEQLQAQREYEEAY
;
A
#
# COMPACT_ATOMS: atom_id res chain seq x y z
N LEU A 1 31.46 41.16 -39.46
CA LEU A 1 29.99 41.19 -39.40
C LEU A 1 29.56 40.20 -38.34
N VAL A 2 29.08 40.66 -37.19
CA VAL A 2 28.45 39.78 -36.17
C VAL A 2 26.96 39.84 -36.49
N PHE A 3 26.42 38.80 -37.10
CA PHE A 3 24.98 38.71 -37.31
C PHE A 3 24.32 38.52 -35.95
N PRO A 4 23.34 39.35 -35.56
CA PRO A 4 22.57 39.10 -34.35
C PRO A 4 21.79 37.79 -34.55
N MET A 5 22.21 36.74 -33.86
CA MET A 5 21.49 35.48 -33.82
C MET A 5 20.13 35.73 -33.15
N SER A 6 19.06 35.26 -33.76
CA SER A 6 17.72 35.38 -33.20
C SER A 6 17.56 34.53 -31.93
N ASP A 7 16.66 34.91 -31.02
CA ASP A 7 16.39 34.14 -29.80
C ASP A 7 16.07 32.67 -30.10
N ALA A 8 15.32 32.40 -31.18
CA ALA A 8 14.99 31.05 -31.61
C ALA A 8 16.23 30.25 -32.04
N GLU A 9 17.17 30.88 -32.75
CA GLU A 9 18.44 30.26 -33.14
C GLU A 9 19.34 30.01 -31.91
N ILE A 10 19.36 30.94 -30.95
CA ILE A 10 20.10 30.77 -29.68
C ILE A 10 19.53 29.57 -28.91
N ILE A 11 18.21 29.51 -28.74
CA ILE A 11 17.52 28.41 -28.02
C ILE A 11 17.81 27.08 -28.72
N THR A 12 17.70 27.03 -30.05
CA THR A 12 17.96 25.82 -30.84
C THR A 12 19.41 25.37 -30.69
N ASN A 13 20.37 26.31 -30.73
CA ASN A 13 21.78 26.00 -30.56
C ASN A 13 22.08 25.46 -29.15
N VAL A 14 21.51 26.07 -28.11
CA VAL A 14 21.64 25.58 -26.73
C VAL A 14 21.06 24.18 -26.58
N MET A 15 19.84 23.94 -27.10
CA MET A 15 19.20 22.62 -27.02
C MET A 15 19.92 21.55 -27.84
N ALA A 16 20.55 21.91 -28.96
CA ALA A 16 21.35 20.99 -29.77
C ALA A 16 22.65 20.53 -29.07
N ASN A 17 23.21 21.38 -28.20
CA ASN A 17 24.40 21.07 -27.42
C ASN A 17 24.08 20.54 -26.01
N ALA A 18 22.81 20.61 -25.59
CA ALA A 18 22.36 20.08 -24.32
C ALA A 18 22.26 18.55 -24.32
N PRO A 19 22.29 17.90 -23.14
CA PRO A 19 22.02 16.47 -23.04
C PRO A 19 20.65 16.10 -23.65
N PRO A 20 20.51 14.98 -24.36
CA PRO A 20 19.27 14.63 -25.08
C PRO A 20 18.02 14.58 -24.20
N TYR A 21 18.16 14.26 -22.91
CA TYR A 21 17.03 14.21 -21.98
C TYR A 21 16.45 15.59 -21.66
N TRP A 22 17.16 16.68 -21.91
CA TRP A 22 16.64 18.04 -21.73
C TRP A 22 15.41 18.28 -22.61
N ALA A 23 15.37 17.72 -23.83
CA ALA A 23 14.23 17.81 -24.73
C ALA A 23 12.96 17.08 -24.20
N THR A 24 13.11 16.22 -23.18
CA THR A 24 11.96 15.60 -22.50
C THR A 24 11.37 16.48 -21.40
N ILE A 25 12.11 17.51 -20.97
CA ILE A 25 11.78 18.38 -19.84
C ILE A 25 11.41 19.78 -20.34
N ILE A 26 12.15 20.30 -21.31
CA ILE A 26 11.92 21.61 -21.93
C ILE A 26 11.54 21.40 -23.39
N ASP A 27 10.38 21.92 -23.76
CA ASP A 27 9.95 22.03 -25.15
C ASP A 27 10.37 23.40 -25.72
N PRO A 28 11.39 23.46 -26.59
CA PRO A 28 11.90 24.72 -27.14
C PRO A 28 10.87 25.44 -28.02
N HIS A 29 9.88 24.74 -28.58
CA HIS A 29 8.83 25.37 -29.39
C HIS A 29 7.85 26.19 -28.55
N ARG A 30 7.81 25.96 -27.24
CA ARG A 30 6.96 26.71 -26.31
C ARG A 30 7.62 27.96 -25.75
N CYS A 31 8.92 28.15 -25.97
CA CYS A 31 9.65 29.34 -25.53
C CYS A 31 9.77 30.32 -26.71
N GLN A 32 9.01 31.42 -26.66
CA GLN A 32 8.98 32.41 -27.76
C GLN A 32 10.15 33.38 -27.73
N ASN A 33 10.78 33.54 -26.56
CA ASN A 33 11.91 34.44 -26.35
C ASN A 33 12.91 33.82 -25.35
N LEU A 34 14.10 34.41 -25.30
CA LEU A 34 15.18 33.91 -24.45
C LEU A 34 14.84 33.99 -22.95
N VAL A 35 14.04 34.96 -22.54
CA VAL A 35 13.64 35.15 -21.12
C VAL A 35 12.78 33.99 -20.63
N GLU A 36 11.79 33.56 -21.43
CA GLU A 36 10.98 32.38 -21.14
C GLU A 36 11.82 31.11 -21.07
N PHE A 37 12.76 30.95 -22.00
CA PHE A 37 13.66 29.81 -22.02
C PHE A 37 14.54 29.74 -20.78
N ILE A 38 15.18 30.86 -20.39
CA ILE A 38 15.98 30.93 -19.17
C ILE A 38 15.12 30.65 -17.93
N THR A 39 13.89 31.14 -17.91
CA THR A 39 12.94 30.89 -16.81
C THR A 39 12.57 29.42 -16.73
N ALA A 40 12.35 28.75 -17.87
CA ALA A 40 12.09 27.32 -17.94
C ALA A 40 13.29 26.49 -17.44
N ILE A 41 14.51 26.86 -17.84
CA ILE A 41 15.74 26.23 -17.34
C ILE A 41 15.83 26.35 -15.82
N LYS A 42 15.64 27.56 -15.28
CA LYS A 42 15.68 27.79 -13.83
C LYS A 42 14.61 27.00 -13.09
N TYR A 43 13.39 26.94 -13.63
CA TYR A 43 12.30 26.18 -13.02
C TYR A 43 12.62 24.68 -12.97
N HIS A 44 13.25 24.15 -14.01
CA HIS A 44 13.59 22.73 -14.12
C HIS A 44 15.02 22.38 -13.68
N GLU A 45 15.75 23.28 -13.01
CA GLU A 45 17.17 23.10 -12.66
C GLU A 45 17.47 21.75 -12.01
N ARG A 46 16.66 21.34 -11.03
CA ARG A 46 16.80 20.04 -10.34
C ARG A 46 16.60 18.82 -11.24
N SER A 47 15.71 18.94 -12.22
CA SER A 47 15.42 17.86 -13.18
C SER A 47 16.43 17.83 -14.32
N LEU A 48 17.04 18.97 -14.64
CA LEU A 48 18.06 19.09 -15.68
C LEU A 48 19.45 18.69 -15.17
N SER A 49 19.73 18.85 -13.87
CA SER A 49 21.03 18.55 -13.27
C SER A 49 21.35 17.07 -13.17
N ALA A 50 20.33 16.20 -13.13
CA ALA A 50 20.49 14.75 -13.10
C ALA A 50 19.72 14.10 -14.25
N PRO A 51 20.33 13.21 -15.04
CA PRO A 51 19.59 12.45 -16.03
C PRO A 51 18.47 11.66 -15.35
N PRO A 52 17.24 11.63 -15.90
CA PRO A 52 16.13 10.84 -15.32
C PRO A 52 16.47 9.34 -15.21
N PHE A 53 17.48 8.89 -15.96
CA PHE A 53 17.96 7.51 -15.99
C PHE A 53 19.25 7.27 -15.17
N ALA A 54 19.85 8.29 -14.57
CA ALA A 54 21.08 8.18 -13.77
C ALA A 54 20.83 7.79 -12.31
N THR A 55 19.60 7.40 -11.96
CA THR A 55 19.42 6.61 -10.74
C THR A 55 19.85 5.19 -11.06
N GLU A 56 21.09 4.85 -10.71
CA GLU A 56 21.65 3.49 -10.72
C GLU A 56 20.74 2.48 -9.97
N ASN A 57 19.84 3.00 -9.13
CA ASN A 57 18.78 2.25 -8.46
C ASN A 57 17.53 1.95 -9.31
N SER A 58 17.22 2.73 -10.35
CA SER A 58 16.01 2.53 -11.17
C SER A 58 16.20 1.44 -12.22
N THR A 59 17.35 1.38 -12.87
CA THR A 59 17.70 0.29 -13.80
C THR A 59 17.79 -1.02 -13.02
N SER A 60 18.51 -1.06 -11.90
CA SER A 60 18.62 -2.26 -11.07
C SER A 60 17.30 -2.70 -10.41
N LYS A 61 16.34 -1.78 -10.18
CA LYS A 61 14.98 -2.10 -9.71
C LYS A 61 14.09 -2.61 -10.84
N LEU A 62 14.19 -2.02 -12.02
CA LEU A 62 13.45 -2.47 -13.21
C LEU A 62 13.95 -3.84 -13.66
N GLU A 63 15.26 -4.05 -13.73
CA GLU A 63 15.89 -5.34 -14.03
C GLU A 63 15.49 -6.41 -13.00
N ARG A 64 15.49 -6.08 -11.70
CA ARG A 64 14.97 -6.99 -10.67
C ARG A 64 13.50 -7.35 -10.89
N ARG A 65 12.67 -6.38 -11.27
CA ARG A 65 11.26 -6.61 -11.60
C ARG A 65 11.09 -7.47 -12.85
N MET A 66 11.87 -7.22 -13.91
CA MET A 66 11.83 -8.00 -15.14
C MET A 66 12.25 -9.45 -14.88
N LYS A 67 13.35 -9.66 -14.13
CA LYS A 67 13.81 -10.99 -13.73
C LYS A 67 12.77 -11.75 -12.91
N TYR A 68 12.10 -11.07 -11.97
CA TYR A 68 11.01 -11.66 -11.18
C TYR A 68 9.81 -12.07 -12.06
N LEU A 69 9.42 -11.23 -13.02
CA LEU A 69 8.35 -11.56 -13.97
C LEU A 69 8.72 -12.73 -14.88
N GLU A 70 9.96 -12.79 -15.36
CA GLU A 70 10.46 -13.92 -16.15
C GLU A 70 10.46 -15.23 -15.36
N GLU A 71 10.84 -15.18 -14.08
CA GLU A 71 10.79 -16.35 -13.19
C GLU A 71 9.35 -16.82 -12.95
N LEU A 72 8.39 -15.90 -12.77
CA LEU A 72 6.96 -16.25 -12.68
C LEU A 72 6.42 -16.90 -13.95
N VAL A 73 6.78 -16.39 -15.12
CA VAL A 73 6.38 -16.99 -16.41
C VAL A 73 7.02 -18.36 -16.61
N LYS A 74 8.29 -18.55 -16.24
CA LYS A 74 8.97 -19.86 -16.27
C LYS A 74 8.38 -20.85 -15.26
N ALA A 75 7.91 -20.39 -14.10
CA ALA A 75 7.22 -21.23 -13.13
C ALA A 75 5.84 -21.66 -13.64
N SER A 76 5.14 -20.78 -14.37
CA SER A 76 3.84 -21.06 -15.01
C SER A 76 3.93 -22.15 -16.08
N THR A 77 5.00 -22.18 -16.89
CA THR A 77 5.19 -23.20 -17.94
C THR A 77 5.63 -24.57 -17.41
N ARG A 78 6.13 -24.64 -16.17
CA ARG A 78 6.50 -25.89 -15.48
C ARG A 78 5.41 -26.36 -14.51
N GLY A 79 4.15 -26.37 -14.92
CA GLY A 79 3.10 -27.23 -14.35
C GLY A 79 2.93 -27.26 -12.81
N LYS A 80 3.43 -26.26 -12.09
CA LYS A 80 3.20 -26.07 -10.66
C LYS A 80 2.35 -24.83 -10.55
N SER A 81 1.06 -25.09 -10.31
CA SER A 81 0.06 -24.07 -9.97
C SER A 81 0.72 -23.02 -9.07
N PRO A 82 0.77 -21.74 -9.46
CA PRO A 82 1.21 -20.69 -8.57
C PRO A 82 0.26 -20.75 -7.38
N CYS A 83 0.78 -20.99 -6.18
CA CYS A 83 0.03 -20.68 -4.97
C CYS A 83 -0.41 -19.22 -5.14
N THR A 84 -1.69 -19.03 -5.41
CA THR A 84 -2.33 -17.75 -5.26
C THR A 84 -1.95 -17.25 -3.86
N PRO A 85 -1.54 -15.98 -3.68
CA PRO A 85 -1.62 -15.43 -2.34
C PRO A 85 -3.05 -15.67 -1.92
N ASN A 86 -3.24 -16.52 -0.90
CA ASN A 86 -4.54 -16.71 -0.29
C ASN A 86 -5.02 -15.30 0.02
N ALA A 87 -6.01 -14.82 -0.73
CA ALA A 87 -6.81 -13.69 -0.29
C ALA A 87 -7.52 -14.22 0.95
N GLN A 88 -6.84 -14.17 2.09
CA GLN A 88 -7.44 -14.43 3.37
C GLN A 88 -8.41 -13.27 3.55
N ALA A 89 -9.67 -13.51 3.18
CA ALA A 89 -10.76 -12.63 3.58
C ALA A 89 -10.63 -12.49 5.10
N GLN A 90 -10.28 -11.29 5.54
CA GLN A 90 -10.07 -11.01 6.95
C GLN A 90 -11.41 -11.21 7.64
N LEU A 91 -11.49 -12.18 8.55
CA LEU A 91 -12.75 -12.49 9.24
C LEU A 91 -13.27 -11.22 9.93
N ILE A 92 -14.59 -11.02 9.91
CA ILE A 92 -15.23 -9.83 10.47
C ILE A 92 -14.76 -9.65 11.92
N GLY A 93 -14.24 -8.46 12.22
CA GLY A 93 -13.72 -8.14 13.55
C GLY A 93 -12.30 -8.61 13.86
N SER A 94 -11.57 -9.17 12.90
CA SER A 94 -10.16 -9.54 13.08
C SER A 94 -9.25 -8.31 13.02
N ASN A 95 -8.39 -8.18 14.02
CA ASN A 95 -7.33 -7.18 14.03
C ASN A 95 -6.04 -7.83 14.56
N PRO A 96 -4.85 -7.52 13.97
CA PRO A 96 -3.57 -8.05 14.45
C PRO A 96 -3.21 -7.64 15.89
N SER A 97 -3.87 -6.63 16.46
CA SER A 97 -3.66 -6.20 17.85
C SER A 97 -4.39 -7.07 18.89
N LEU A 98 -5.21 -8.04 18.46
CA LEU A 98 -5.96 -8.90 19.38
C LEU A 98 -5.03 -9.86 20.12
N PRO A 99 -5.10 -9.94 21.45
CA PRO A 99 -4.31 -10.90 22.21
C PRO A 99 -4.81 -12.33 21.93
N PRO A 100 -3.93 -13.34 22.04
CA PRO A 100 -4.34 -14.74 21.95
C PRO A 100 -5.33 -15.10 23.09
N PRO A 101 -6.24 -16.05 22.86
CA PRO A 101 -7.21 -16.46 23.87
C PRO A 101 -6.51 -17.03 25.11
N GLN A 102 -7.02 -16.67 26.28
CA GLN A 102 -6.46 -17.07 27.58
C GLN A 102 -6.92 -18.46 28.02
N TYR A 103 -8.10 -18.89 27.54
CA TYR A 103 -8.71 -20.16 27.90
C TYR A 103 -8.59 -21.16 26.75
N PRO A 104 -8.56 -22.47 27.03
CA PRO A 104 -8.64 -23.50 26.01
C PRO A 104 -9.92 -23.35 25.17
N GLN A 105 -9.86 -23.80 23.92
CA GLN A 105 -11.01 -23.81 23.03
C GLN A 105 -12.15 -24.64 23.62
N ASP A 106 -13.32 -24.01 23.75
CA ASP A 106 -14.54 -24.61 24.30
C ASP A 106 -15.66 -24.55 23.26
N ASP A 107 -15.76 -25.61 22.45
CA ASP A 107 -16.82 -25.78 21.45
C ASP A 107 -18.11 -26.37 22.05
N SER A 108 -18.12 -26.68 23.36
CA SER A 108 -19.32 -27.17 24.03
C SER A 108 -20.34 -26.05 24.30
N ASN A 109 -19.86 -24.80 24.36
CA ASN A 109 -20.68 -23.61 24.50
C ASN A 109 -21.08 -23.07 23.12
N ILE A 110 -22.38 -23.11 22.81
CA ILE A 110 -22.92 -22.70 21.52
C ILE A 110 -23.89 -21.53 21.75
N SER A 111 -23.68 -20.41 21.05
CA SER A 111 -24.57 -19.25 21.10
C SER A 111 -25.95 -19.58 20.53
N LYS A 112 -26.99 -18.92 21.07
CA LYS A 112 -28.35 -19.05 20.53
C LYS A 112 -28.47 -18.23 19.24
N GLY A 113 -28.53 -18.90 18.09
CA GLY A 113 -28.70 -18.25 16.79
C GLY A 113 -27.51 -18.47 15.87
N LYS A 114 -27.22 -17.49 14.99
CA LYS A 114 -26.07 -17.54 14.09
C LYS A 114 -24.78 -17.41 14.90
N THR A 115 -23.84 -18.32 14.67
CA THR A 115 -22.52 -18.31 15.30
C THR A 115 -21.56 -17.39 14.56
N PRO A 116 -20.44 -16.97 15.18
CA PRO A 116 -19.37 -16.28 14.47
C PRO A 116 -18.92 -17.01 13.20
N GLU A 117 -18.86 -18.35 13.24
CA GLU A 117 -18.55 -19.19 12.07
C GLU A 117 -19.52 -18.96 10.90
N ASP A 118 -20.82 -18.91 11.20
CA ASP A 118 -21.87 -18.74 10.18
C ASP A 118 -21.85 -17.34 9.53
N LYS A 119 -21.41 -16.33 10.29
CA LYS A 119 -21.31 -14.94 9.81
C LYS A 119 -19.91 -14.59 9.26
N GLY A 120 -18.95 -15.53 9.29
CA GLY A 120 -17.57 -15.27 8.90
C GLY A 120 -16.85 -14.27 9.82
N ALA A 121 -17.27 -14.20 11.08
CA ALA A 121 -16.64 -13.38 12.11
C ALA A 121 -15.50 -14.13 12.80
N ARG A 122 -14.62 -13.37 13.46
CA ARG A 122 -13.50 -13.95 14.21
C ARG A 122 -14.00 -14.86 15.35
N PRO A 123 -13.20 -15.88 15.74
CA PRO A 123 -13.53 -16.70 16.90
C PRO A 123 -13.50 -15.88 18.20
N CYS A 124 -14.08 -16.47 19.25
CA CYS A 124 -14.20 -15.86 20.56
C CYS A 124 -12.82 -15.44 21.11
N ARG A 125 -12.69 -14.20 21.58
CA ARG A 125 -11.43 -13.67 22.15
C ARG A 125 -11.00 -14.36 23.44
N HIS A 126 -11.93 -15.00 24.15
CA HIS A 126 -11.68 -15.59 25.45
C HIS A 126 -11.12 -17.01 25.33
N CYS A 127 -11.74 -17.85 24.49
CA CYS A 127 -11.41 -19.26 24.35
C CYS A 127 -10.98 -19.67 22.92
N GLY A 128 -11.23 -18.85 21.90
CA GLY A 128 -10.92 -19.18 20.50
C GLY A 128 -11.96 -20.06 19.79
N SER A 129 -13.10 -20.37 20.40
CA SER A 129 -14.18 -21.10 19.72
C SER A 129 -14.93 -20.20 18.73
N SER A 130 -15.29 -20.75 17.57
CA SER A 130 -16.15 -20.11 16.56
C SER A 130 -17.65 -20.36 16.79
N LYS A 131 -18.01 -21.18 17.79
CA LYS A 131 -19.39 -21.63 18.05
C LYS A 131 -20.20 -20.69 18.94
N HIS A 132 -19.56 -19.72 19.56
CA HIS A 132 -20.25 -18.72 20.37
C HIS A 132 -19.60 -17.34 20.29
N TRP A 133 -20.40 -16.31 20.51
CA TRP A 133 -19.96 -14.92 20.60
C TRP A 133 -19.24 -14.63 21.90
N ASP A 134 -18.37 -13.62 21.89
CA ASP A 134 -17.58 -13.20 23.06
C ASP A 134 -18.42 -13.05 24.33
N ASN A 135 -19.64 -12.49 24.23
CA ASN A 135 -20.53 -12.23 25.37
C ASN A 135 -21.21 -13.50 25.91
N ASP A 136 -21.36 -14.52 25.08
CA ASP A 136 -21.95 -15.81 25.44
C ASP A 136 -20.90 -16.78 25.99
N CYS A 137 -19.61 -16.43 25.91
CA CYS A 137 -18.54 -17.26 26.44
C CYS A 137 -18.69 -17.46 27.96
N ARG A 138 -18.56 -18.70 28.43
CA ARG A 138 -18.51 -19.03 29.87
C ARG A 138 -17.47 -18.19 30.63
N HIS A 139 -16.36 -17.88 29.96
CA HIS A 139 -15.26 -17.10 30.52
C HIS A 139 -15.41 -15.60 30.34
N ALA A 140 -16.44 -15.10 29.66
CA ALA A 140 -16.65 -13.66 29.41
C ALA A 140 -16.73 -12.83 30.70
N ARG A 141 -17.30 -13.42 31.76
CA ARG A 141 -17.46 -12.77 33.07
C ARG A 141 -16.30 -13.06 34.03
N SER A 142 -15.41 -13.98 33.68
CA SER A 142 -14.26 -14.35 34.52
C SER A 142 -13.21 -13.24 34.45
N GLY A 143 -13.24 -12.33 35.42
CA GLY A 143 -12.32 -11.18 35.49
C GLY A 143 -12.93 -9.83 35.11
N ALA A 144 -14.26 -9.75 34.92
CA ALA A 144 -14.98 -8.51 34.69
C ALA A 144 -14.97 -7.60 35.93
N ARG A 145 -13.84 -6.93 36.20
CA ARG A 145 -13.82 -5.69 36.97
C ARG A 145 -14.36 -4.62 36.03
N ASN A 146 -15.43 -3.93 36.44
CA ASN A 146 -16.05 -2.84 35.67
C ASN A 146 -15.07 -1.66 35.53
N ALA A 147 -14.02 -1.82 34.72
CA ALA A 147 -13.09 -0.77 34.37
C ALA A 147 -13.61 -0.12 33.09
N ARG A 148 -14.18 1.07 33.21
CA ARG A 148 -14.39 1.96 32.06
C ARG A 148 -13.01 2.41 31.57
N ALA A 149 -12.39 1.60 30.72
CA ALA A 149 -11.14 1.96 30.07
C ALA A 149 -11.45 3.01 28.98
N PHE A 150 -11.05 4.26 29.22
CA PHE A 150 -10.90 5.23 28.13
C PHE A 150 -9.66 4.80 27.33
N LEU A 151 -9.88 4.03 26.26
CA LEU A 151 -8.84 3.69 25.29
C LEU A 151 -8.48 4.95 24.50
N ALA A 152 -7.58 5.78 25.04
CA ALA A 152 -7.11 7.00 24.40
C ALA A 152 -6.25 6.74 23.13
N SER A 153 -6.00 5.49 22.76
CA SER A 153 -5.10 5.09 21.67
C SER A 153 -5.56 3.84 20.89
N ALA A 154 -6.87 3.68 20.66
CA ALA A 154 -7.33 2.68 19.69
C ALA A 154 -7.07 3.16 18.25
N SER A 155 -6.52 2.30 17.39
CA SER A 155 -6.40 2.62 15.96
C SER A 155 -7.79 2.64 15.31
N GLU A 156 -7.94 3.41 14.23
CA GLU A 156 -9.19 3.48 13.47
C GLU A 156 -9.61 2.10 12.94
N GLU A 157 -8.65 1.30 12.50
CA GLU A 157 -8.86 -0.09 12.07
C GLU A 157 -9.40 -0.98 13.20
N GLN A 158 -8.94 -0.77 14.44
CA GLN A 158 -9.43 -1.52 15.59
C GLN A 158 -10.86 -1.13 15.95
N LEU A 159 -11.19 0.16 15.88
CA LEU A 159 -12.55 0.65 16.08
C LEU A 159 -13.50 0.12 14.99
N GLN A 160 -13.05 0.12 13.75
CA GLN A 160 -13.82 -0.41 12.63
C GLN A 160 -14.07 -1.91 12.78
N ALA A 161 -13.03 -2.69 13.06
CA ALA A 161 -13.16 -4.13 13.29
C ALA A 161 -14.13 -4.43 14.46
N GLN A 162 -14.04 -3.68 15.55
CA GLN A 162 -14.96 -3.84 16.68
C GLN A 162 -16.41 -3.50 16.30
N ARG A 163 -16.64 -2.41 15.54
CA ARG A 163 -17.98 -2.04 15.05
C ARG A 163 -18.59 -3.12 14.16
N GLU A 164 -17.83 -3.61 13.18
CA GLU A 164 -18.31 -4.66 12.26
C GLU A 164 -18.63 -5.96 13.01
N TYR A 165 -17.82 -6.29 14.03
CA TYR A 165 -18.09 -7.45 14.89
C TYR A 165 -19.36 -7.30 15.71
N GLU A 166 -19.62 -6.11 16.26
CA GLU A 166 -20.83 -5.80 17.02
C GLU A 166 -22.08 -5.75 16.13
N GLU A 167 -21.97 -5.25 14.90
CA GLU A 167 -23.04 -5.30 13.89
C GLU A 167 -23.32 -6.75 13.46
N ALA A 168 -22.27 -7.58 13.41
CA ALA A 168 -22.39 -9.00 13.15
C ALA A 168 -22.90 -9.79 14.36
N TYR A 169 -23.05 -9.26 15.57
CA TYR A 169 -23.63 -10.00 16.71
C TYR A 169 -25.16 -10.00 16.60
#